data_AF-A0A353N5B9-F1
#
_entry.id   AF-A0A353N5B9-F1
#
_cell.length_a   1.000
_cell.length_b   1.000
_cell.length_c   1.000
_cell.angle_alpha   90.00
_cell.angle_beta   90.00
_cell.angle_gamma   90.00
#
_symmetry.space_group_name_H-M   'P 1'
#
loop_
_entity.id
_entity.type
_entity.pdbx_description
1 polymer ?
#
loop_
_entity_poly.entity_id
_entity_poly.type
_entity_poly.pdbx_seq_one_letter_code
_entity_poly.pdbx_strand_id
1 'polypeptide(L)'
;AETENLAKKVSNTNDVYFVPAFTGLGTPHWDPYARGIIIGLTCGTTKEHLVRAALEGIAYQVKEVVDSMTKITGCKPECLRVDGGAAANNFLLQFQSDVCGLPIQRNNS
;
A
#
# COMPACT_ATOMS: atom_id res chain seq x y z
N ALA A 1 7.24 -2.19 -13.35
CA ALA A 1 6.98 -3.23 -14.37
C ALA A 1 7.15 -4.64 -13.80
N GLU A 2 8.34 -5.02 -13.30
CA GLU A 2 8.55 -6.37 -12.77
C GLU A 2 7.70 -6.69 -11.53
N THR A 3 7.64 -5.78 -10.57
CA THR A 3 6.84 -5.94 -9.34
C THR A 3 5.35 -6.10 -9.61
N GLU A 4 4.81 -5.35 -10.58
CA GLU A 4 3.42 -5.49 -11.05
C GLU A 4 3.17 -6.90 -11.62
N ASN A 5 4.07 -7.39 -12.47
CA ASN A 5 3.93 -8.72 -13.06
C ASN A 5 3.98 -9.82 -12.00
N LEU A 6 4.88 -9.73 -11.02
CA LEU A 6 4.98 -10.70 -9.93
C LEU A 6 3.76 -10.68 -9.02
N ALA A 7 3.26 -9.50 -8.65
CA ALA A 7 2.07 -9.38 -7.81
C ALA A 7 0.81 -9.97 -8.46
N LYS A 8 0.70 -9.88 -9.80
CA LYS A 8 -0.42 -10.46 -10.56
C LYS A 8 -0.34 -11.98 -10.75
N LYS A 9 0.80 -12.63 -10.46
CA LYS A 9 0.94 -14.10 -10.58
C LYS A 9 0.24 -14.87 -9.46
N VAL A 10 -0.07 -14.19 -8.35
CA VAL A 10 -0.79 -14.75 -7.20
C VAL A 10 -2.10 -13.99 -7.00
N SER A 11 -3.13 -14.67 -6.53
CA SER A 11 -4.46 -14.07 -6.31
C SER A 11 -4.58 -13.33 -4.97
N ASN A 12 -3.70 -13.60 -4.01
CA ASN A 12 -3.64 -12.96 -2.69
C ASN A 12 -2.19 -12.98 -2.15
N THR A 13 -2.00 -12.51 -0.90
CA THR A 13 -0.69 -12.51 -0.22
C THR A 13 -0.39 -13.77 0.58
N ASN A 14 -1.30 -14.75 0.61
CA ASN A 14 -1.25 -15.93 1.48
C ASN A 14 -1.06 -15.55 2.97
N ASP A 15 -1.89 -14.62 3.44
CA ASP A 15 -1.87 -14.03 4.79
C ASP A 15 -0.55 -13.35 5.19
N VAL A 16 0.33 -13.09 4.22
CA VAL A 16 1.55 -12.31 4.45
C VAL A 16 1.21 -10.83 4.48
N TYR A 17 1.69 -10.16 5.52
CA TYR A 17 1.61 -8.71 5.66
C TYR A 17 3.01 -8.12 5.76
N PHE A 18 3.19 -6.98 5.09
CA PHE A 18 4.40 -6.19 5.19
C PHE A 18 4.10 -4.81 5.75
N VAL A 19 4.79 -4.45 6.83
CA VAL A 19 4.80 -3.10 7.41
C VAL A 19 6.14 -2.45 7.05
N PRO A 20 6.19 -1.53 6.07
CA PRO A 20 7.45 -0.98 5.55
C PRO A 20 7.95 0.22 6.37
N ALA A 21 8.06 0.08 7.69
CA ALA A 21 8.53 1.15 8.59
C ALA A 21 10.06 1.32 8.57
N PHE A 22 10.66 1.51 7.38
CA PHE A 22 12.12 1.63 7.23
C PHE A 22 12.71 2.86 7.92
N THR A 23 11.93 3.94 8.03
CA THR A 23 12.30 5.20 8.68
C THR A 23 11.44 5.48 9.91
N GLY A 24 10.85 4.44 10.51
CA GLY A 24 9.78 4.56 11.49
C GLY A 24 8.40 4.75 10.82
N LEU A 25 7.37 4.88 11.65
CA LEU A 25 6.00 5.16 11.23
C LEU A 25 5.65 6.62 11.50
N GLY A 26 5.19 7.32 10.46
CA GLY A 26 4.66 8.68 10.58
C GLY A 26 3.23 8.70 11.09
N THR A 27 2.44 9.66 10.62
CA THR A 27 0.98 9.70 10.87
C THR A 27 0.33 8.36 10.47
N PRO A 28 -0.54 7.78 11.30
CA PRO A 28 -1.05 8.25 12.60
C PRO A 28 -0.25 7.81 13.84
N HIS A 29 0.76 6.96 13.69
CA HIS A 29 1.38 6.23 14.80
C HIS A 29 2.52 6.99 15.50
N TRP A 30 3.23 7.87 14.80
CA TRP A 30 4.33 8.68 15.34
C TRP A 30 5.38 7.86 16.12
N ASP A 31 5.78 6.72 15.56
CA ASP A 31 6.77 5.83 16.16
C ASP A 31 8.09 5.84 15.35
N PRO A 32 9.10 6.63 15.75
CA PRO A 32 10.40 6.66 15.07
C PRO A 32 11.23 5.39 15.31
N TYR A 33 10.85 4.56 16.29
CA TYR A 33 11.55 3.32 16.62
C TYR A 33 10.97 2.10 15.89
N ALA A 34 9.80 2.23 15.27
CA ALA A 34 9.23 1.21 14.40
C ALA A 34 10.24 0.79 13.32
N ARG A 35 10.18 -0.51 12.95
CA ARG A 35 11.05 -1.13 11.95
C ARG A 35 10.22 -1.91 10.96
N GLY A 36 10.79 -2.15 9.79
CA GLY A 36 10.18 -3.01 8.77
C GLY A 36 9.90 -4.40 9.31
N ILE A 37 8.67 -4.89 9.16
CA ILE A 37 8.24 -6.20 9.65
C ILE A 37 7.49 -6.95 8.54
N ILE A 38 7.82 -8.22 8.35
CA ILE A 38 7.02 -9.18 7.57
C ILE A 38 6.46 -10.22 8.55
N ILE A 39 5.15 -10.44 8.51
CA ILE A 39 4.46 -11.48 9.30
C ILE A 39 3.58 -12.36 8.40
N GLY A 40 3.17 -13.52 8.92
CA GLY A 40 2.28 -14.44 8.21
C GLY A 40 2.99 -15.39 7.23
N LEU A 41 4.31 -15.55 7.36
CA LEU A 41 5.06 -16.49 6.53
C LEU A 41 4.67 -17.94 6.84
N THR A 42 4.40 -18.71 5.79
CA THR A 42 4.18 -20.16 5.84
C THR A 42 5.10 -20.86 4.83
N CYS A 43 5.20 -22.19 4.89
CA CYS A 43 5.98 -22.95 3.90
C CYS A 43 5.45 -22.78 2.46
N GLY A 44 4.21 -22.33 2.27
CA GLY A 44 3.63 -22.03 0.95
C GLY A 44 3.92 -20.62 0.44
N THR A 45 4.52 -19.75 1.26
CA THR A 45 4.86 -18.39 0.85
C THR A 45 5.94 -18.39 -0.23
N THR A 46 5.71 -17.61 -1.29
CA THR A 46 6.64 -17.44 -2.42
C THR A 46 7.06 -15.98 -2.55
N LYS A 47 8.03 -15.70 -3.42
CA LYS A 47 8.46 -14.33 -3.71
C LYS A 47 7.33 -13.46 -4.26
N GLU A 48 6.40 -14.03 -5.04
CA GLU A 48 5.24 -13.33 -5.58
C GLU A 48 4.33 -12.83 -4.45
N HIS A 49 4.11 -13.65 -3.43
CA HIS A 49 3.36 -13.27 -2.23
C HIS A 49 4.05 -12.11 -1.48
N LEU A 50 5.38 -12.15 -1.33
CA LEU A 50 6.15 -11.08 -0.68
C LEU A 50 6.07 -9.77 -1.47
N VAL A 51 6.24 -9.82 -2.79
CA VAL A 51 6.14 -8.64 -3.65
C VAL A 51 4.73 -8.04 -3.59
N ARG A 52 3.70 -8.88 -3.63
CA ARG A 52 2.32 -8.43 -3.50
C ARG A 52 2.07 -7.80 -2.12
N ALA A 53 2.47 -8.46 -1.04
CA ALA A 53 2.35 -7.93 0.32
C ALA A 53 3.06 -6.58 0.48
N ALA A 54 4.18 -6.38 -0.22
CA ALA A 54 4.86 -5.09 -0.20
C ALA A 54 4.08 -3.97 -0.89
N LEU A 55 3.46 -4.25 -2.05
CA LEU A 55 2.59 -3.29 -2.73
C LEU A 55 1.32 -3.00 -1.92
N GLU A 56 0.68 -4.03 -1.37
CA GLU A 56 -0.50 -3.86 -0.51
C GLU A 56 -0.16 -3.07 0.76
N GLY A 57 1.01 -3.30 1.38
CA GLY A 57 1.50 -2.55 2.54
C GLY A 57 1.69 -1.06 2.28
N ILE A 58 2.11 -0.67 1.07
CA ILE A 58 2.15 0.74 0.66
C ILE A 58 0.73 1.32 0.65
N ALA A 59 -0.22 0.62 0.00
CA ALA A 59 -1.60 1.08 -0.09
C ALA A 59 -2.28 1.18 1.28
N TYR A 60 -2.00 0.26 2.21
CA TYR A 60 -2.53 0.32 3.57
C TYR A 60 -2.05 1.55 4.34
N GLN A 61 -0.77 1.91 4.26
CA GLN A 61 -0.28 3.14 4.89
C GLN A 61 -0.94 4.39 4.29
N VAL A 62 -1.14 4.42 2.96
CA VAL A 62 -1.87 5.54 2.33
C VAL A 62 -3.29 5.62 2.89
N LYS A 63 -3.98 4.48 3.02
CA LYS A 63 -5.30 4.42 3.62
C LYS A 63 -5.32 4.95 5.05
N GLU A 64 -4.38 4.53 5.90
CA GLU A 64 -4.28 5.01 7.28
C GLU A 64 -4.14 6.54 7.36
N VAL A 65 -3.34 7.11 6.46
CA VAL A 65 -3.20 8.57 6.35
C VAL A 65 -4.51 9.22 5.91
N VAL A 66 -5.17 8.70 4.87
CA VAL A 66 -6.46 9.23 4.38
C VAL A 66 -7.55 9.14 5.45
N ASP A 67 -7.65 8.01 6.14
CA ASP A 67 -8.61 7.80 7.22
C ASP A 67 -8.34 8.75 8.39
N SER A 68 -7.07 8.98 8.72
CA SER A 68 -6.67 9.92 9.76
C SER A 68 -7.02 11.36 9.39
N MET A 69 -6.74 11.78 8.15
CA MET A 69 -7.12 13.11 7.67
C MET A 69 -8.64 13.30 7.68
N THR A 70 -9.40 12.29 7.24
CA THR A 70 -10.88 12.34 7.23
C THR A 70 -11.43 12.45 8.66
N LYS A 71 -10.85 11.72 9.62
CA LYS A 71 -11.23 11.82 11.04
C LYS A 71 -10.94 13.18 11.65
N ILE A 72 -9.80 13.80 11.31
CA ILE A 72 -9.38 15.10 11.85
C ILE A 72 -10.21 16.24 11.26
N THR A 73 -10.47 16.19 9.95
CA THR A 73 -11.11 17.31 9.22
C THR A 73 -12.62 17.16 9.11
N GLY A 74 -13.16 15.95 9.23
CA GLY A 74 -14.55 15.62 8.89
C GLY A 74 -14.84 15.59 7.39
N CYS A 75 -13.85 15.88 6.54
CA CYS A 75 -14.00 15.95 5.09
C CYS A 75 -13.45 14.68 4.43
N LYS A 76 -14.28 13.99 3.64
CA LYS A 76 -13.82 12.87 2.81
C LYS A 76 -13.31 13.41 1.47
N PRO A 77 -12.08 13.05 1.04
CA PRO A 77 -11.59 13.45 -0.27
C PRO A 77 -12.42 12.82 -1.40
N GLU A 78 -12.56 13.52 -2.52
CA GLU A 78 -13.30 13.02 -3.69
C GLU A 78 -12.47 12.07 -4.56
N CYS A 79 -11.15 12.26 -4.59
CA CYS A 79 -10.21 11.44 -5.35
C CYS A 79 -8.80 11.49 -4.74
N LEU A 80 -7.97 10.52 -5.11
CA LEU A 80 -6.54 10.53 -4.82
C LEU A 80 -5.77 10.87 -6.09
N ARG A 81 -5.04 11.98 -6.08
CA ARG A 81 -4.11 12.33 -7.16
C ARG A 81 -2.76 11.68 -6.88
N VAL A 82 -2.20 11.02 -7.88
CA VAL A 82 -0.96 10.26 -7.76
C VAL A 82 0.05 10.68 -8.81
N ASP A 83 1.32 10.73 -8.40
CA ASP A 83 2.48 11.01 -9.24
C ASP A 83 3.70 10.18 -8.80
N GLY A 84 4.83 10.38 -9.48
CA GLY A 84 6.09 9.70 -9.18
C GLY A 84 6.20 8.26 -9.70
N GLY A 85 7.35 7.64 -9.44
CA GLY A 85 7.69 6.32 -10.01
C GLY A 85 6.75 5.18 -9.58
N ALA A 86 6.17 5.25 -8.39
CA ALA A 86 5.21 4.25 -7.91
C ALA A 86 3.88 4.29 -8.68
N ALA A 87 3.48 5.47 -9.19
CA ALA A 87 2.27 5.63 -9.99
C ALA A 87 2.34 4.93 -11.37
N ALA A 88 3.52 4.44 -11.77
CA ALA A 88 3.66 3.60 -12.96
C ALA A 88 3.19 2.14 -12.74
N ASN A 89 2.88 1.73 -11.50
CA ASN A 89 2.42 0.38 -11.18
C ASN A 89 0.88 0.33 -11.13
N ASN A 90 0.26 -0.27 -12.14
CA ASN A 90 -1.21 -0.28 -12.24
C ASN A 90 -1.87 -1.19 -11.20
N PHE A 91 -1.18 -2.25 -10.76
CA PHE A 91 -1.69 -3.10 -9.67
C PHE A 91 -1.79 -2.30 -8.38
N LEU A 92 -0.73 -1.57 -8.03
CA LEU A 92 -0.71 -0.72 -6.82
C LEU A 92 -1.82 0.32 -6.86
N LEU A 93 -1.96 1.04 -7.98
CA LEU A 93 -2.98 2.08 -8.11
C LEU A 93 -4.40 1.51 -8.01
N GLN A 94 -4.67 0.38 -8.66
CA GLN A 94 -5.97 -0.27 -8.56
C GLN A 94 -6.26 -0.70 -7.11
N PHE A 95 -5.31 -1.41 -6.49
CA PHE A 95 -5.48 -1.87 -5.12
C PHE A 95 -5.66 -0.71 -4.14
N GLN A 96 -4.90 0.37 -4.30
CA GLN A 96 -5.06 1.59 -3.51
C GLN A 96 -6.45 2.23 -3.70
N SER A 97 -6.96 2.27 -4.94
CA SER A 97 -8.32 2.71 -5.24
C SER A 97 -9.34 1.89 -4.47
N ASP A 98 -9.17 0.56 -4.47
CA ASP A 98 -10.10 -0.39 -3.88
C ASP A 98 -10.11 -0.27 -2.35
N VAL A 99 -8.94 -0.24 -1.69
CA VAL A 99 -8.86 -0.20 -0.22
C VAL A 99 -9.26 1.15 0.36
N CYS A 100 -8.96 2.26 -0.33
CA CYS A 100 -9.36 3.60 0.07
C CYS A 100 -10.83 3.90 -0.30
N GLY A 101 -11.41 3.18 -1.26
CA GLY A 101 -12.74 3.46 -1.77
C GLY A 101 -12.83 4.84 -2.43
N LEU A 102 -11.77 5.23 -3.14
CA LEU A 102 -11.62 6.54 -3.78
C LEU A 102 -11.05 6.37 -5.18
N PRO A 103 -11.55 7.09 -6.19
CA PRO A 103 -10.98 7.05 -7.53
C PRO A 103 -9.56 7.63 -7.55
N ILE A 104 -8.67 7.01 -8.33
CA ILE A 104 -7.31 7.50 -8.59
C ILE A 104 -7.28 8.39 -9.83
N GLN A 105 -6.63 9.55 -9.72
CA GLN A 105 -6.26 10.39 -10.85
C GLN A 105 -4.74 10.38 -11.03
N ARG A 106 -4.27 9.74 -12.10
CA ARG A 106 -2.86 9.75 -12.49
C ARG A 106 -2.61 10.89 -13.48
N ASN A 107 -1.67 11.78 -13.16
CA ASN A 107 -1.27 12.81 -14.11
C ASN A 107 -0.35 12.18 -15.17
N ASN A 108 -0.79 12.18 -16.43
CA ASN A 108 0.02 11.73 -17.56
C ASN A 108 0.87 12.92 -18.04
N SER A 109 1.94 13.24 -17.30
CA SER A 109 2.98 14.16 -17.78
C SER A 109 4.01 13.43 -18.63
#